data_AF-A0A945Q8H0-F1
#
_entry.id   AF-A0A945Q8H0-F1
#
_cell.length_a   1.000
_cell.length_b   1.000
_cell.length_c   1.000
_cell.angle_alpha   90.00
_cell.angle_beta   90.00
_cell.angle_gamma   90.00
#
_symmetry.space_group_name_H-M   'P 1'
#
loop_
_entity.id
_entity.type
_entity.pdbx_description
1 polymer ?
#
loop_
_entity_poly.entity_id
_entity_poly.type
_entity_poly.pdbx_seq_one_letter_code
_entity_poly.pdbx_strand_id
1 'polypeptide(L)' 'MLEFSKKILSKVSFDKSLFKKELQKSSGWMSKKELMHLKIWALTAFAGYKKIILEVFDNIS' A
#
# COMPACT_ATOMS: atom_id res chain seq x y z
N MET A 1 -9.41 5.68 6.93
CA MET A 1 -8.15 4.97 7.31
C MET A 1 -6.98 5.30 6.39
N LEU A 2 -7.26 5.73 5.16
CA LEU A 2 -6.27 6.04 4.12
C LEU A 2 -5.08 6.90 4.57
N GLU A 3 -5.31 8.06 5.21
CA GLU A 3 -4.22 8.99 5.58
C GLU A 3 -3.27 8.40 6.63
N PHE A 4 -3.78 7.56 7.53
CA PHE A 4 -2.94 6.86 8.50
C PHE A 4 -2.03 5.84 7.80
N SER A 5 -2.60 5.04 6.90
CA SER A 5 -1.84 4.07 6.09
C SER A 5 -0.76 4.75 5.26
N LYS A 6 -1.05 5.89 4.63
CA LYS A 6 -0.04 6.67 3.88
C LYS A 6 1.14 7.06 4.78
N LYS A 7 0.88 7.58 5.98
CA LYS A 7 1.93 7.95 6.95
C LYS A 7 2.78 6.74 7.37
N ILE A 8 2.16 5.60 7.66
CA ILE A 8 2.89 4.39 8.03
C ILE A 8 3.74 3.89 6.87
N LEU A 9 3.18 3.77 5.67
CA LEU A 9 3.89 3.30 4.48
C LEU A 9 5.10 4.17 4.14
N SER A 10 4.98 5.50 4.27
CA SER A 10 6.14 6.39 4.10
C SER A 10 7.24 6.12 5.12
N LYS A 11 6.87 5.88 6.39
CA LYS A 11 7.85 5.59 7.46
C LYS A 11 8.54 4.24 7.29
N VAL A 12 7.86 3.22 6.77
CA VAL A 12 8.43 1.88 6.62
C VAL A 12 9.05 1.63 5.24
N SER A 13 9.02 2.61 4.33
CA SER A 13 9.50 2.49 2.95
C SER A 13 11.01 2.25 2.79
N PHE A 14 11.77 2.27 3.89
CA PHE A 14 13.19 1.91 3.91
C PHE A 14 13.42 0.39 3.83
N ASP A 15 12.42 -0.44 4.16
CA ASP A 15 12.51 -1.90 4.15
C ASP A 15 11.40 -2.50 3.29
N LYS A 16 11.78 -3.29 2.28
CA LYS A 16 10.85 -3.90 1.32
C LYS A 16 9.89 -4.90 1.94
N SER A 17 10.37 -5.70 2.89
CA SER A 17 9.58 -6.72 3.58
C SER A 17 8.58 -6.05 4.52
N LEU A 18 9.02 -5.05 5.29
CA LEU A 18 8.16 -4.29 6.19
C LEU A 18 7.10 -3.48 5.43
N PHE A 19 7.50 -2.80 4.36
CA PHE A 19 6.57 -2.08 3.48
C PHE A 19 5.47 -3.01 2.95
N LYS A 20 5.82 -4.21 2.47
CA LYS A 20 4.85 -5.19 1.99
C LYS A 20 3.85 -5.58 3.08
N LYS A 21 4.33 -5.88 4.29
CA LYS A 21 3.48 -6.25 5.44
C LYS A 21 2.50 -5.15 5.82
N GLU A 22 2.96 -3.91 5.94
CA GLU A 22 2.10 -2.79 6.29
C GLU A 22 1.13 -2.41 5.15
N LEU A 23 1.53 -2.62 3.89
CA LEU A 23 0.63 -2.42 2.75
C LEU A 23 -0.52 -3.45 2.75
N GLN A 24 -0.21 -4.73 2.98
CA GLN A 24 -1.22 -5.79 3.12
C GLN A 24 -2.18 -5.53 4.29
N LYS A 25 -1.66 -5.07 5.42
CA LYS A 25 -2.47 -4.71 6.58
C LYS A 25 -3.38 -3.51 6.28
N SER A 26 -2.82 -2.47 5.66
CA SER A 26 -3.55 -1.27 5.28
C SER A 26 -4.68 -1.56 4.30
N SER A 27 -4.43 -2.42 3.31
CA SER A 27 -5.43 -2.76 2.30
C SER A 27 -6.54 -3.65 2.85
N GLY A 28 -6.27 -4.51 3.84
CA GLY A 28 -7.29 -5.36 4.47
C GLY A 28 -8.39 -4.62 5.25
N TRP A 29 -8.18 -3.35 5.63
CA TRP A 29 -9.13 -2.57 6.44
C TRP A 29 -9.82 -1.44 5.66
N MET A 30 -9.61 -1.37 4.35
CA MET A 30 -10.10 -0.27 3.52
C MET A 30 -11.39 -0.61 2.78
N SER A 31 -12.24 0.41 2.61
CA SER A 31 -13.36 0.34 1.66
C SER A 31 -12.83 0.20 0.21
N LYS A 32 -13.65 -0.31 -0.72
CA LYS A 32 -13.28 -0.41 -2.15
C LYS A 32 -12.79 0.92 -2.74
N LYS A 33 -13.43 2.02 -2.34
CA LYS A 33 -13.02 3.37 -2.76
C LYS A 33 -11.65 3.73 -2.19
N GLU A 34 -11.41 3.51 -0.90
CA GLU A 34 -10.09 3.77 -0.29
C GLU A 34 -8.99 2.88 -0.85
N LEU A 35 -9.28 1.61 -1.14
CA LEU A 35 -8.34 0.68 -1.79
C LEU A 35 -7.83 1.23 -3.13
N MET A 36 -8.74 1.75 -3.97
CA MET A 36 -8.37 2.35 -5.24
C MET A 36 -7.47 3.58 -5.05
N HIS A 37 -7.82 4.46 -4.11
CA HIS A 37 -6.98 5.63 -3.79
C HIS A 37 -5.61 5.24 -3.21
N LEU A 38 -5.56 4.22 -2.36
CA LEU A 38 -4.31 3.71 -1.80
C LEU A 38 -3.42 3.12 -2.90
N LYS A 39 -3.98 2.32 -3.82
CA LYS A 39 -3.24 1.73 -4.95
C LYS A 39 -2.62 2.79 -5.83
N ILE A 40 -3.42 3.78 -6.26
CA ILE A 40 -2.95 4.89 -7.11
C ILE A 40 -1.84 5.65 -6.40
N TRP A 41 -2.09 6.08 -5.17
CA TRP A 41 -1.11 6.85 -4.40
C TRP A 41 0.19 6.07 -4.18
N ALA A 42 0.13 4.79 -3.81
CA ALA A 42 1.32 3.97 -3.58
C ALA A 42 2.15 3.79 -4.85
N LEU A 43 1.50 3.57 -6.00
CA LEU A 43 2.20 3.48 -7.29
C LEU A 43 2.89 4.80 -7.67
N THR A 44 2.29 5.94 -7.33
CA THR A 44 2.89 7.26 -7.58
C THR A 44 4.02 7.59 -6.61
N ALA A 45 3.87 7.27 -5.32
CA ALA A 45 4.83 7.65 -4.28
C ALA A 45 6.03 6.71 -4.19
N PHE A 46 5.87 5.44 -4.59
CA PHE A 46 6.88 4.40 -4.43
C PHE A 46 7.11 3.64 -5.75
N ALA A 47 7.56 4.35 -6.79
CA ALA A 47 7.80 3.76 -8.11
C ALA A 47 8.70 2.51 -8.08
N GLY A 48 9.72 2.49 -7.21
CA GLY A 48 10.61 1.33 -7.00
C GLY A 48 9.96 0.09 -6.37
N TYR A 49 8.72 0.22 -5.90
CA TYR A 49 7.93 -0.83 -5.24
C TYR A 49 6.79 -1.35 -6.10
N LYS A 50 6.71 -0.94 -7.37
CA LYS A 50 5.59 -1.28 -8.29
C LYS A 50 5.20 -2.76 -8.24
N LYS A 51 6.18 -3.69 -8.30
CA LYS A 51 5.91 -5.14 -8.27
C LYS A 51 5.23 -5.58 -6.96
N ILE A 52 5.73 -5.10 -5.81
CA ILE A 52 5.18 -5.41 -4.49
C ILE A 52 3.75 -4.85 -4.38
N ILE A 53 3.53 -3.62 -4.85
CA ILE A 53 2.23 -2.96 -4.79
C ILE A 53 1.21 -3.75 -5.62
N LEU A 54 1.51 -4.05 -6.88
CA LEU A 54 0.60 -4.83 -7.74
C LEU A 54 0.30 -6.21 -7.12
N GLU A 55 1.31 -6.92 -6.65
CA GLU A 55 1.14 -8.22 -5.98
C GLU A 55 0.16 -8.13 -4.80
N VAL A 56 0.27 -7.11 -3.95
CA VAL A 56 -0.64 -6.96 -2.81
C VAL A 56 -2.09 -6.70 -3.24
N PHE A 57 -2.30 -5.83 -4.23
CA PHE A 57 -3.66 -5.49 -4.67
C PHE A 57 -4.32 -6.55 -5.55
N ASP A 58 -3.54 -7.34 -6.29
CA ASP A 58 -4.07 -8.43 -7.11
C ASP A 58 -4.59 -9.58 -6.22
N ASN A 59 -4.02 -9.78 -5.02
CA ASN A 59 -4.46 -10.78 -4.04
C ASN A 59 -5.73 -10.39 -3.24
N ILE A 60 -6.27 -9.19 -3.45
CA ILE A 60 -7.45 -8.67 -2.72
C ILE A 60 -8.71 -8.70 -3.59
N SER A 61 -8.55 -8.90 -4.90
CA SER A 61 -9.66 -8.97 -5.87
C SER A 61 -10.43 -10.29 -5.79
#